data_AF-A0A969HU95-F1
#
_entry.id   AF-A0A969HU95-F1
#
_cell.length_a   1.000
_cell.length_b   1.000
_cell.length_c   1.000
_cell.angle_alpha   90.00
_cell.angle_beta   90.00
_cell.angle_gamma   90.00
#
_symmetry.space_group_name_H-M   'P 1'
#
loop_
_entity.id
_entity.type
_entity.pdbx_description
1 polymer ?
#
loop_
_entity_poly.entity_id
_entity_poly.type
_entity_poly.pdbx_seq_one_letter_code
_entity_poly.pdbx_strand_id
1 'polypeptide(L)'
;MCTCHKPYCRRTHRTLISRRQLLKTMLLLAGGAAVPNIFGSSGGLAAKTPALPPLLHANLFDGSRAMQHAAAQMQYIPRDTGSEGARLCGNYILAQMEAFGWQTEEQTFTYRNTPCRNLIGKRGSGPVLIIGAHYDTRRRADNDPDPANREMPVPGASDGASGIAVLLELARVLVPEETGRTISRGGLRCRRQRTARWVGLDCWLALYGR
;
A
#
# COMPACT_ATOMS: atom_id res chain seq x y z
N MET A 1 -15.83 -27.64 -31.62
CA MET A 1 -16.49 -26.33 -31.86
C MET A 1 -17.29 -25.97 -30.62
N CYS A 2 -16.80 -25.04 -29.80
CA CYS A 2 -17.57 -24.40 -28.73
C CYS A 2 -17.15 -22.92 -28.68
N THR A 3 -18.00 -22.06 -29.23
CA THR A 3 -17.82 -20.61 -29.26
C THR A 3 -18.33 -20.01 -27.95
N CYS A 4 -17.44 -19.44 -27.13
CA CYS A 4 -17.81 -18.63 -25.97
C CYS A 4 -17.51 -17.16 -26.29
N HIS A 5 -18.54 -16.41 -26.68
CA HIS A 5 -18.52 -14.96 -26.75
C HIS A 5 -18.83 -14.38 -25.36
N LYS A 6 -17.92 -13.57 -24.80
CA LYS A 6 -18.25 -12.61 -23.73
C LYS A 6 -17.75 -11.23 -24.14
N PRO A 7 -18.57 -10.18 -24.03
CA PRO A 7 -18.19 -8.85 -24.44
C PRO A 7 -17.28 -8.16 -23.41
N TYR A 8 -16.35 -7.40 -23.97
CA TYR A 8 -15.32 -6.61 -23.35
C TYR A 8 -15.94 -5.43 -22.55
N CYS A 9 -15.87 -5.46 -21.22
CA CYS A 9 -16.32 -4.36 -20.36
C CYS A 9 -15.19 -3.34 -20.16
N ARG A 10 -15.12 -2.34 -21.05
CA ARG A 10 -14.15 -1.23 -21.00
C ARG A 10 -14.77 -0.09 -20.17
N ARG A 11 -14.44 0.01 -18.89
CA ARG A 11 -14.93 1.11 -18.01
C ARG A 11 -13.98 2.29 -18.10
N THR A 12 -14.25 3.22 -19.01
CA THR A 12 -13.55 4.51 -19.10
C THR A 12 -14.21 5.52 -18.16
N HIS A 13 -13.53 5.93 -17.09
CA HIS A 13 -13.92 7.11 -16.32
C HIS A 13 -13.47 8.36 -17.09
N ARG A 14 -14.38 8.95 -17.88
CA ARG A 14 -14.27 10.34 -18.35
C ARG A 14 -15.09 11.22 -17.41
N THR A 15 -14.42 11.99 -16.56
CA THR A 15 -15.02 13.10 -15.82
C THR A 15 -15.22 14.26 -16.79
N LEU A 16 -16.48 14.56 -17.13
CA LEU A 16 -16.86 15.74 -17.90
C LEU A 16 -16.99 16.94 -16.96
N ILE A 17 -15.99 17.82 -16.97
CA ILE A 17 -16.12 19.19 -16.46
C ILE A 17 -16.67 20.03 -17.63
N SER A 18 -17.95 20.39 -17.55
CA SER A 18 -18.61 21.25 -18.53
C SER A 18 -18.30 22.73 -18.23
N ARG A 19 -17.38 23.30 -19.02
CA ARG A 19 -17.30 24.75 -19.27
C ARG A 19 -18.41 25.17 -20.22
N ARG A 20 -19.39 25.95 -19.77
CA ARG A 20 -20.13 26.89 -20.63
C ARG A 20 -20.52 28.15 -19.85
N GLN A 21 -19.85 29.25 -20.18
CA GLN A 21 -20.36 30.61 -20.12
C GLN A 21 -21.82 30.68 -20.61
N LEU A 22 -22.61 31.60 -20.05
CA LEU A 22 -23.35 32.58 -20.86
C LEU A 22 -23.86 33.73 -19.97
N LEU A 23 -23.51 34.94 -20.39
CA LEU A 23 -23.92 36.24 -19.84
C LEU A 23 -25.44 36.42 -19.87
N LYS A 24 -26.00 37.13 -18.89
CA LYS A 24 -27.17 37.99 -19.08
C LYS A 24 -26.99 39.33 -18.37
N THR A 25 -27.34 40.36 -19.11
CA THR A 25 -27.11 41.81 -18.98
C THR A 25 -27.99 42.50 -17.93
N MET A 26 -27.48 43.65 -17.47
CA MET A 26 -28.10 44.70 -16.65
C MET A 26 -29.42 45.28 -17.22
N LEU A 27 -30.34 45.73 -16.35
CA LEU A 27 -30.73 47.15 -16.24
C LEU A 27 -31.57 47.45 -14.97
N LEU A 28 -31.38 48.69 -14.49
CA LEU A 28 -31.87 49.43 -13.31
C LEU A 28 -33.26 49.15 -12.74
N LEU A 29 -33.37 49.32 -11.41
CA LEU A 29 -34.34 50.24 -10.79
C LEU A 29 -33.75 50.84 -9.51
N ALA A 30 -33.80 52.17 -9.43
CA ALA A 30 -33.37 53.00 -8.31
C ALA A 30 -34.36 52.90 -7.13
N GLY A 31 -33.84 53.04 -5.92
CA GLY A 31 -34.65 53.17 -4.70
C GLY A 31 -33.76 53.26 -3.48
N GLY A 32 -33.45 54.49 -3.07
CA GLY A 32 -32.64 54.76 -1.88
C GLY A 32 -33.42 54.48 -0.59
N ALA A 33 -32.73 53.93 0.39
CA ALA A 33 -33.00 54.13 1.81
C ALA A 33 -31.67 54.01 2.55
N ALA A 34 -31.27 55.12 3.17
CA ALA A 34 -30.11 55.21 4.03
C ALA A 34 -30.33 54.35 5.28
N VAL A 35 -29.43 53.38 5.51
CA VAL A 35 -29.34 52.65 6.78
C VAL A 35 -28.12 53.20 7.53
N PRO A 36 -28.28 53.67 8.77
CA PRO A 36 -27.19 54.28 9.52
C PRO A 36 -26.11 53.26 9.90
N ASN A 37 -24.85 53.72 9.77
CA ASN A 37 -23.64 53.08 10.27
C ASN A 37 -23.76 52.76 11.76
N ILE A 38 -23.84 51.47 12.10
CA ILE A 38 -23.49 50.99 13.43
C ILE A 38 -22.02 50.56 13.36
N PHE A 39 -21.15 51.52 13.67
CA PHE A 39 -19.74 51.28 13.98
C PHE A 39 -19.67 50.52 15.32
N GLY A 40 -19.77 49.20 15.26
CA GLY A 40 -19.43 48.33 16.37
C GLY A 40 -18.03 47.79 16.14
N SER A 41 -17.03 48.32 16.86
CA SER A 41 -15.70 47.73 16.90
C SER A 41 -15.76 46.39 17.63
N SER A 42 -16.03 45.31 16.92
CA SER A 42 -15.65 43.99 17.38
C SER A 42 -14.13 43.91 17.26
N GLY A 43 -13.45 44.09 18.39
CA GLY A 43 -12.06 43.68 18.55
C GLY A 43 -11.96 42.21 18.16
N GLY A 44 -11.58 41.98 16.91
CA GLY A 44 -11.29 40.66 16.39
C GLY A 44 -10.12 40.11 17.17
N LEU A 45 -10.41 39.28 18.17
CA LEU A 45 -9.48 38.30 18.68
C LEU A 45 -9.11 37.42 17.48
N ALA A 46 -8.04 37.79 16.78
CA ALA A 46 -7.37 36.93 15.83
C ALA A 46 -6.93 35.71 16.64
N ALA A 47 -7.76 34.66 16.62
CA ALA A 47 -7.44 33.37 17.18
C ALA A 47 -6.12 32.95 16.53
N LYS A 48 -5.03 33.04 17.32
CA LYS A 48 -3.71 32.62 16.92
C LYS A 48 -3.84 31.13 16.61
N THR A 49 -3.95 30.79 15.33
CA THR A 49 -3.96 29.40 14.88
C THR A 49 -2.74 28.74 15.52
N PRO A 50 -2.91 27.73 16.38
CA PRO A 50 -1.77 27.05 16.96
C PRO A 50 -0.99 26.46 15.78
N ALA A 51 0.24 26.93 15.59
CA ALA A 51 1.15 26.32 14.64
C ALA A 51 1.25 24.85 15.03
N LEU A 52 0.87 23.96 14.10
CA LEU A 52 1.07 22.54 14.27
C LEU A 52 2.56 22.35 14.66
N PRO A 53 2.86 21.55 15.71
CA PRO A 53 4.24 21.25 16.03
C PRO A 53 4.92 20.77 14.74
N PRO A 54 6.15 21.23 14.43
CA PRO A 54 6.85 20.77 13.25
C PRO A 54 6.84 19.25 13.30
N LEU A 55 6.16 18.63 12.31
CA LEU A 55 6.16 17.17 12.20
C LEU A 55 7.63 16.76 12.25
N LEU A 56 7.99 15.90 13.20
CA LEU A 56 9.34 15.46 13.37
C LEU A 56 9.76 14.80 12.05
N HIS A 57 10.54 15.50 11.22
CA HIS A 57 10.86 15.07 9.85
C HIS A 57 11.71 13.78 9.81
N ALA A 58 12.01 13.18 10.96
CA ALA A 58 12.91 12.05 11.12
C ALA A 58 12.32 10.71 10.61
N ASN A 59 11.00 10.58 10.48
CA ASN A 59 10.35 9.32 10.13
C ASN A 59 9.43 9.41 8.89
N LEU A 60 9.83 10.15 7.86
CA LEU A 60 9.12 10.09 6.58
C LEU A 60 9.57 8.89 5.75
N PHE A 61 8.64 8.34 4.96
CA PHE A 61 8.91 7.28 4.00
C PHE A 61 9.91 7.76 2.94
N ASP A 62 10.97 6.99 2.72
CA ASP A 62 11.99 7.26 1.70
C ASP A 62 11.95 6.21 0.57
N GLY A 63 11.53 6.66 -0.62
CA GLY A 63 11.46 5.80 -1.80
C GLY A 63 12.82 5.24 -2.24
N SER A 64 13.92 5.93 -1.94
CA SER A 64 15.27 5.45 -2.27
C SER A 64 15.65 4.24 -1.42
N ARG A 65 15.31 4.28 -0.13
CA ARG A 65 15.50 3.14 0.79
C ARG A 65 14.60 1.96 0.43
N ALA A 66 13.33 2.22 0.11
CA ALA A 66 12.46 1.19 -0.43
C ALA A 66 13.08 0.53 -1.68
N MET A 67 13.63 1.34 -2.60
CA MET A 67 14.28 0.80 -3.80
C MET A 67 15.55 -0.02 -3.52
N GLN A 68 16.32 0.34 -2.50
CA GLN A 68 17.42 -0.50 -2.02
C GLN A 68 16.92 -1.86 -1.52
N HIS A 69 15.79 -1.90 -0.81
CA HIS A 69 15.19 -3.16 -0.39
C HIS A 69 14.69 -4.00 -1.57
N ALA A 70 14.18 -3.39 -2.64
CA ALA A 70 13.82 -4.10 -3.87
C ALA A 70 15.07 -4.69 -4.55
N ALA A 71 16.14 -3.90 -4.68
CA ALA A 71 17.40 -4.33 -5.27
C ALA A 71 18.09 -5.45 -4.47
N ALA A 72 18.06 -5.38 -3.13
CA ALA A 72 18.59 -6.42 -2.26
C ALA A 72 17.87 -7.75 -2.46
N GLN A 73 16.55 -7.73 -2.60
CA GLN A 73 15.76 -8.93 -2.89
C GLN A 73 16.11 -9.58 -4.23
N MET A 74 16.53 -8.79 -5.23
CA MET A 74 16.96 -9.31 -6.53
C MET A 74 18.28 -10.09 -6.47
N GLN A 75 19.03 -10.01 -5.37
CA GLN A 75 20.24 -10.82 -5.17
C GLN A 75 19.92 -12.30 -4.86
N TYR A 76 18.66 -12.63 -4.56
CA TYR A 76 18.24 -13.97 -4.13
C TYR A 76 17.37 -14.69 -5.17
N ILE A 77 17.51 -14.40 -6.46
CA ILE A 77 16.73 -15.05 -7.52
C ILE A 77 17.30 -16.45 -7.88
N PRO A 78 16.46 -17.42 -8.26
CA PRO A 78 14.99 -17.37 -8.26
C PRO A 78 14.41 -17.51 -6.84
N ARG A 79 13.26 -16.86 -6.59
CA ARG A 79 12.56 -16.87 -5.29
C ARG A 79 11.24 -17.61 -5.37
N ASP A 80 11.15 -18.64 -6.19
CA ASP A 80 9.96 -19.46 -6.24
C ASP A 80 9.77 -20.26 -4.94
N THR A 81 8.51 -20.50 -4.57
CA THR A 81 8.14 -21.15 -3.32
C THR A 81 8.93 -22.44 -3.06
N GLY A 82 9.61 -22.50 -1.91
CA GLY A 82 10.44 -23.64 -1.50
C GLY A 82 11.84 -23.69 -2.10
N SER A 83 12.22 -22.72 -2.94
CA SER A 83 13.60 -22.56 -3.42
C SER A 83 14.52 -22.02 -2.32
N GLU A 84 15.83 -22.19 -2.53
CA GLU A 84 16.85 -21.60 -1.66
C GLU A 84 16.83 -20.07 -1.71
N GLY A 85 16.59 -19.49 -2.89
CA GLY A 85 16.48 -18.03 -3.03
C GLY A 85 15.29 -17.45 -2.26
N ALA A 86 14.14 -18.14 -2.23
CA ALA A 86 13.01 -17.76 -1.38
C ALA A 86 13.38 -17.80 0.11
N ARG A 87 14.11 -18.84 0.55
CA ARG A 87 14.57 -18.98 1.93
C ARG A 87 15.52 -17.84 2.34
N LEU A 88 16.54 -17.57 1.53
CA LEU A 88 17.52 -16.50 1.76
C LEU A 88 16.87 -15.12 1.74
N CYS A 89 15.98 -14.87 0.77
CA CYS A 89 15.20 -13.63 0.71
C CYS A 89 14.34 -13.44 1.97
N GLY A 90 13.68 -14.51 2.44
CA GLY A 90 12.88 -14.43 3.66
C GLY A 90 13.73 -14.13 4.90
N ASN A 91 14.93 -14.68 5.00
CA ASN A 91 15.86 -14.37 6.09
C ASN A 91 16.28 -12.90 6.07
N TYR A 92 16.55 -12.35 4.89
CA TYR A 92 16.82 -10.93 4.73
C TYR A 92 15.63 -10.08 5.21
N ILE A 93 14.41 -10.41 4.82
CA ILE A 93 13.20 -9.66 5.21
C ILE A 93 13.01 -9.67 6.73
N LEU A 94 13.14 -10.84 7.39
CA LEU A 94 13.04 -10.93 8.86
C LEU A 94 14.12 -10.11 9.56
N ALA A 95 15.38 -10.22 9.10
CA ALA A 95 16.48 -9.46 9.66
C ALA A 95 16.27 -7.95 9.56
N GLN A 96 15.69 -7.45 8.45
CA GLN A 96 15.33 -6.03 8.33
C GLN A 96 14.23 -5.65 9.32
N MET A 97 13.17 -6.46 9.46
CA MET A 97 12.09 -6.19 10.41
C MET A 97 12.60 -6.17 11.85
N GLU A 98 13.44 -7.13 12.24
CA GLU A 98 14.10 -7.18 13.56
C GLU A 98 14.96 -5.94 13.81
N ALA A 99 15.76 -5.53 12.82
CA ALA A 99 16.58 -4.32 12.90
C ALA A 99 15.73 -3.05 13.08
N PHE A 100 14.48 -3.04 12.61
CA PHE A 100 13.51 -1.96 12.83
C PHE A 100 12.74 -2.08 14.15
N GLY A 101 13.06 -3.07 14.99
CA GLY A 101 12.45 -3.29 16.31
C GLY A 101 11.10 -3.99 16.26
N TRP A 102 10.84 -4.79 15.23
CA TRP A 102 9.63 -5.61 15.14
C TRP A 102 9.85 -6.98 15.76
N GLN A 103 8.80 -7.52 16.40
CA GLN A 103 8.79 -8.92 16.80
C GLN A 103 8.44 -9.76 15.58
N THR A 104 9.35 -10.63 15.18
CA THR A 104 9.19 -11.50 14.01
C THR A 104 8.69 -12.88 14.41
N GLU A 105 7.90 -13.49 13.52
CA GLU A 105 7.45 -14.88 13.61
C GLU A 105 7.47 -15.49 12.21
N GLU A 106 7.79 -16.78 12.16
CA GLU A 106 7.69 -17.59 10.96
C GLU A 106 6.55 -18.58 11.09
N GLN A 107 5.71 -18.65 10.04
CA GLN A 107 4.71 -19.68 9.92
C GLN A 107 5.06 -20.59 8.76
N THR A 108 5.57 -21.79 9.08
CA THR A 108 5.95 -22.81 8.09
C THR A 108 4.85 -23.84 7.91
N PHE A 109 4.60 -24.26 6.67
CA PHE A 109 3.66 -25.33 6.33
C PHE A 109 4.07 -26.01 5.02
N THR A 110 3.43 -27.12 4.67
CA THR A 110 3.66 -27.81 3.39
C THR A 110 2.41 -27.72 2.53
N TYR A 111 2.56 -27.28 1.28
CA TYR A 111 1.48 -27.27 0.30
C TYR A 111 1.91 -28.05 -0.95
N ARG A 112 1.19 -29.13 -1.30
CA ARG A 112 1.51 -30.00 -2.44
C ARG A 112 2.99 -30.41 -2.48
N ASN A 113 3.49 -30.94 -1.36
CA ASN A 113 4.89 -31.35 -1.17
C ASN A 113 5.92 -30.22 -1.35
N THR A 114 5.49 -28.97 -1.37
CA THR A 114 6.39 -27.81 -1.42
C THR A 114 6.42 -27.15 -0.04
N PRO A 115 7.61 -26.98 0.57
CA PRO A 115 7.74 -26.25 1.82
C PRO A 115 7.38 -24.78 1.58
N CYS A 116 6.56 -24.25 2.48
CA CYS A 116 5.97 -22.93 2.43
C CYS A 116 6.27 -22.17 3.73
N ARG A 117 6.44 -20.85 3.63
CA ARG A 117 6.86 -20.00 4.75
C ARG A 117 6.23 -18.63 4.62
N ASN A 118 5.38 -18.26 5.58
CA ASN A 118 4.93 -16.89 5.76
C ASN A 118 5.84 -16.19 6.78
N LEU A 119 6.09 -14.90 6.57
CA LEU A 119 6.88 -14.06 7.45
C LEU A 119 5.96 -13.04 8.10
N ILE A 120 5.99 -12.95 9.42
CA ILE A 120 5.07 -12.11 10.18
C ILE A 120 5.88 -11.15 11.05
N GLY A 121 5.67 -9.84 10.86
CA GLY A 121 6.17 -8.79 11.76
C GLY A 121 5.05 -8.25 12.63
N LYS A 122 5.26 -8.17 13.95
CA LYS A 122 4.30 -7.65 14.94
C LYS A 122 4.90 -6.48 15.72
N ARG A 123 4.13 -5.40 15.90
CA ARG A 123 4.53 -4.26 16.73
C ARG A 123 3.34 -3.47 17.28
N GLY A 124 3.41 -3.08 18.56
CA GLY A 124 2.39 -2.27 19.25
C GLY A 124 1.40 -3.09 20.09
N SER A 125 0.34 -2.45 20.56
CA SER A 125 -0.81 -3.06 21.25
C SER A 125 -2.11 -2.35 20.84
N GLY A 126 -3.24 -3.08 20.82
CA GLY A 126 -4.58 -2.56 20.46
C GLY A 126 -5.14 -3.10 19.14
N PRO A 127 -6.10 -2.41 18.46
CA PRO A 127 -6.72 -2.91 17.24
C PRO A 127 -5.71 -3.24 16.12
N VAL A 128 -5.95 -4.37 15.44
CA VAL A 128 -5.00 -4.92 14.47
C VAL A 128 -5.24 -4.35 13.07
N LEU A 129 -4.22 -3.71 12.51
CA LEU A 129 -4.09 -3.40 11.09
C LEU A 129 -3.11 -4.40 10.45
N ILE A 130 -3.60 -5.18 9.49
CA ILE A 130 -2.76 -6.10 8.71
C ILE A 130 -2.51 -5.50 7.34
N ILE A 131 -1.23 -5.37 6.98
CA ILE A 131 -0.77 -4.98 5.65
C ILE A 131 0.13 -6.12 5.15
N GLY A 132 -0.04 -6.57 3.91
CA GLY A 132 0.73 -7.71 3.41
C GLY A 132 1.10 -7.57 1.94
N ALA A 133 2.13 -8.30 1.55
CA ALA A 133 2.60 -8.46 0.19
C ALA A 133 3.22 -9.85 0.04
N HIS A 134 3.14 -10.45 -1.14
CA HIS A 134 3.85 -11.69 -1.42
C HIS A 134 5.32 -11.40 -1.74
N TYR A 135 6.21 -12.33 -1.40
CA TYR A 135 7.66 -12.19 -1.64
C TYR A 135 8.23 -13.27 -2.57
N ASP A 136 7.45 -14.33 -2.81
CA ASP A 136 7.79 -15.38 -3.76
C ASP A 136 7.60 -14.91 -5.20
N THR A 137 8.24 -15.64 -6.12
CA THR A 137 8.18 -15.37 -7.56
C THR A 137 7.62 -16.55 -8.34
N ARG A 138 7.04 -16.28 -9.50
CA ARG A 138 6.57 -17.33 -10.41
C ARG A 138 7.75 -18.21 -10.86
N ARG A 139 7.55 -19.53 -10.80
CA ARG A 139 8.51 -20.53 -11.33
C ARG A 139 8.77 -20.43 -12.83
N ARG A 140 7.82 -19.85 -13.59
CA ARG A 140 7.84 -19.79 -15.05
C ARG A 140 7.31 -18.44 -15.56
N ALA A 141 7.98 -17.88 -16.55
CA ALA A 141 7.57 -16.71 -17.30
C ALA A 141 6.58 -17.08 -18.42
N ASP A 142 5.47 -17.74 -18.08
CA ASP A 142 4.52 -18.32 -19.03
C ASP A 142 3.92 -17.34 -20.06
N ASN A 143 3.94 -16.04 -19.76
CA ASN A 143 3.48 -14.97 -20.64
C ASN A 143 4.63 -14.24 -21.38
N ASP A 144 5.86 -14.76 -21.37
CA ASP A 144 6.97 -14.14 -22.09
C ASP A 144 6.68 -14.12 -23.61
N PRO A 145 6.87 -12.98 -24.30
CA PRO A 145 6.68 -12.89 -25.74
C PRO A 145 7.62 -13.84 -26.49
N ASP A 146 8.82 -14.10 -25.97
CA ASP A 146 9.74 -15.09 -26.50
C ASP A 146 9.43 -16.48 -25.89
N PRO A 147 9.00 -17.45 -26.72
CA PRO A 147 8.74 -18.81 -26.24
C PRO A 147 9.94 -19.48 -25.56
N ALA A 148 11.17 -19.11 -25.92
CA ALA A 148 12.38 -19.67 -25.31
C ALA A 148 12.51 -19.33 -23.81
N ASN A 149 11.94 -18.20 -23.39
CA ASN A 149 12.02 -17.72 -22.00
C ASN A 149 10.89 -18.25 -21.12
N ARG A 150 9.84 -18.87 -21.69
CA ARG A 150 8.62 -19.23 -20.93
C ARG A 150 8.82 -20.26 -19.83
N GLU A 151 9.90 -21.02 -19.94
CA GLU A 151 10.30 -22.03 -18.96
C GLU A 151 11.23 -21.46 -17.87
N MET A 152 11.71 -20.23 -18.04
CA MET A 152 12.62 -19.57 -17.09
C MET A 152 11.84 -18.99 -15.89
N PRO A 153 12.45 -18.98 -14.69
CA PRO A 153 11.88 -18.30 -13.53
C PRO A 153 11.74 -16.79 -13.73
N VAL A 154 10.67 -16.21 -13.17
CA VAL A 154 10.47 -14.76 -13.21
C VAL A 154 11.32 -14.09 -12.11
N PRO A 155 12.09 -13.02 -12.38
CA PRO A 155 12.88 -12.34 -11.35
C PRO A 155 12.03 -11.68 -10.25
N GLY A 156 10.85 -11.18 -10.59
CA GLY A 156 9.84 -10.66 -9.63
C GLY A 156 10.21 -9.34 -8.95
N ALA A 157 10.87 -8.42 -9.68
CA ALA A 157 11.18 -7.08 -9.17
C ALA A 157 9.90 -6.29 -8.83
N SER A 158 8.95 -6.23 -9.76
CA SER A 158 7.65 -5.59 -9.53
C SER A 158 6.67 -6.53 -8.85
N ASP A 159 6.51 -7.74 -9.39
CA ASP A 159 5.59 -8.78 -8.89
C ASP A 159 6.27 -9.58 -7.76
N GLY A 160 6.30 -8.97 -6.57
CA GLY A 160 6.92 -9.51 -5.36
C GLY A 160 7.77 -8.46 -4.63
N ALA A 161 8.97 -8.18 -5.15
CA ALA A 161 9.94 -7.37 -4.40
C ALA A 161 9.49 -5.94 -4.11
N SER A 162 8.75 -5.31 -5.02
CA SER A 162 8.28 -3.92 -4.86
C SER A 162 7.33 -3.76 -3.67
N GLY A 163 6.42 -4.72 -3.44
CA GLY A 163 5.50 -4.69 -2.31
C GLY A 163 6.25 -4.82 -0.98
N ILE A 164 7.15 -5.79 -0.90
CA ILE A 164 8.01 -6.00 0.28
C ILE A 164 8.91 -4.80 0.55
N ALA A 165 9.47 -4.18 -0.49
CA ALA A 165 10.28 -2.98 -0.37
C ALA A 165 9.53 -1.83 0.30
N VAL A 166 8.29 -1.58 -0.12
CA VAL A 166 7.42 -0.59 0.50
C VAL A 166 7.08 -1.00 1.94
N LEU A 167 6.79 -2.28 2.20
CA LEU A 167 6.49 -2.74 3.56
C LEU A 167 7.67 -2.60 4.52
N LEU A 168 8.90 -2.88 4.08
CA LEU A 168 10.10 -2.73 4.90
C LEU A 168 10.36 -1.26 5.24
N GLU A 169 10.21 -0.36 4.27
CA GLU A 169 10.36 1.06 4.54
C GLU A 169 9.21 1.61 5.40
N LEU A 170 7.99 1.11 5.24
CA LEU A 170 6.88 1.37 6.16
C LEU A 170 7.18 0.85 7.57
N ALA A 171 7.74 -0.36 7.69
CA ALA A 171 8.11 -0.95 8.98
C ALA A 171 9.16 -0.10 9.72
N ARG A 172 10.07 0.55 8.97
CA ARG A 172 11.05 1.49 9.52
C ARG A 172 10.40 2.76 10.09
N VAL A 173 9.43 3.34 9.37
CA VAL A 173 8.84 4.64 9.74
C VAL A 173 7.67 4.55 10.70
N LEU A 174 7.00 3.39 10.77
CA LEU A 174 5.83 3.22 11.63
C LEU A 174 6.26 3.00 13.08
N VAL A 175 6.13 4.06 13.87
CA VAL A 175 6.32 4.05 15.32
C VAL A 175 4.94 3.94 16.00
N PRO A 176 4.70 2.90 16.82
CA PRO A 176 3.38 2.67 17.45
C PRO A 176 2.81 3.86 18.22
N GLU A 177 3.67 4.62 18.89
CA GLU A 177 3.28 5.73 19.78
C GLU A 177 2.70 6.95 19.03
N GLU A 178 3.03 7.12 17.74
CA GLU A 178 2.63 8.28 16.94
C GLU A 178 1.37 8.05 16.09
N THR A 179 0.83 6.83 16.05
CA THR A 179 -0.24 6.49 15.09
C THR A 179 -1.60 7.09 15.43
N GLY A 180 -1.85 7.49 16.70
CA GLY A 180 -2.89 8.45 17.14
C GLY A 180 -4.32 8.30 16.58
N ARG A 181 -4.67 7.17 15.97
CA ARG A 181 -5.88 7.01 15.18
C ARG A 181 -6.60 5.73 15.55
N THR A 182 -7.72 5.92 16.23
CA THR A 182 -8.85 4.99 16.24
C THR A 182 -9.39 4.90 14.81
N ILE A 183 -9.04 3.84 14.08
CA ILE A 183 -9.74 3.49 12.84
C ILE A 183 -10.44 2.16 13.08
N SER A 184 -11.76 2.27 13.21
CA SER A 184 -12.67 1.14 13.29
C SER A 184 -12.55 0.25 12.06
N ARG A 185 -12.34 -1.04 12.29
CA ARG A 185 -12.68 -2.10 11.32
C ARG A 185 -13.03 -3.36 12.12
N GLY A 186 -14.20 -3.95 11.95
CA GLY A 186 -14.79 -4.28 10.66
C GLY A 186 -14.09 -5.55 10.18
N GLY A 187 -14.53 -6.68 10.71
CA GLY A 187 -13.94 -7.99 10.46
C GLY A 187 -13.88 -8.30 8.97
N LEU A 188 -12.66 -8.40 8.44
CA LEU A 188 -12.42 -8.85 7.07
C LEU A 188 -12.13 -10.35 7.10
N ARG A 189 -13.20 -11.09 6.80
CA ARG A 189 -13.17 -12.51 6.50
C ARG A 189 -12.28 -12.73 5.26
N CYS A 190 -11.29 -13.62 5.39
CA CYS A 190 -10.42 -14.10 4.33
C CYS A 190 -11.23 -14.40 3.06
N ARG A 191 -11.03 -13.61 2.00
CA ARG A 191 -11.76 -13.74 0.75
C ARG A 191 -11.09 -14.83 -0.08
N ARG A 192 -11.83 -15.95 -0.24
CA ARG A 192 -11.62 -17.05 -1.20
C ARG A 192 -10.56 -16.78 -2.28
N GLN A 193 -9.45 -17.51 -2.20
CA GLN A 193 -8.64 -17.91 -3.35
C GLN A 193 -9.52 -18.79 -4.26
N ARG A 194 -10.17 -18.20 -5.26
CA ARG A 194 -10.79 -18.96 -6.35
C ARG A 194 -10.23 -18.43 -7.66
N THR A 195 -9.66 -19.36 -8.40
CA THR A 195 -9.19 -19.29 -9.79
C THR A 195 -7.96 -18.42 -10.04
N ALA A 196 -6.77 -18.95 -9.72
CA ALA A 196 -5.64 -19.01 -10.63
C ALA A 196 -4.48 -19.79 -9.97
N ARG A 197 -3.55 -20.25 -10.81
CA ARG A 197 -2.40 -21.15 -10.62
C ARG A 197 -1.32 -20.64 -9.64
N TRP A 198 -1.70 -19.88 -8.60
CA TRP A 198 -0.80 -19.16 -7.70
C TRP A 198 -0.76 -19.81 -6.33
N VAL A 199 0.46 -20.11 -5.86
CA VAL A 199 0.76 -20.35 -4.45
C VAL A 199 1.63 -19.18 -4.01
N GLY A 200 1.02 -17.99 -3.89
CA GLY A 200 1.70 -16.83 -3.33
C GLY A 200 1.90 -17.05 -1.84
N LEU A 201 3.13 -16.94 -1.37
CA LEU A 201 3.47 -17.00 0.05
C LEU A 201 3.57 -15.57 0.55
N ASP A 202 2.68 -15.25 1.48
CA ASP A 202 2.44 -13.89 1.90
C ASP A 202 3.38 -13.51 3.05
N CYS A 203 4.04 -12.37 2.94
CA CYS A 203 4.59 -11.65 4.08
C CYS A 203 3.51 -10.74 4.65
N TRP A 204 3.34 -10.78 5.97
CA TRP A 204 2.37 -9.99 6.70
C TRP A 204 3.09 -9.06 7.69
N LEU A 205 2.76 -7.77 7.60
CA LEU A 205 3.03 -6.79 8.64
C LEU A 205 1.74 -6.61 9.44
N ALA A 206 1.76 -7.00 10.72
CA ALA A 206 0.66 -6.81 11.65
C ALA A 206 1.00 -5.69 12.64
N LEU A 207 0.37 -4.53 12.41
CA LEU A 207 0.45 -3.38 13.30
C LEU A 207 -0.68 -3.43 14.30
N TYR A 208 -0.38 -3.13 15.54
CA TYR A 208 -1.36 -2.96 16.60
C TYR A 208 -1.39 -1.46 16.94
N GLY A 209 -2.52 -0.80 16.67
CA GLY A 209 -2.73 0.62 16.93
C GLY A 209 -3.23 0.90 18.35
N ARG A 210 -2.88 2.05 18.91
CA ARG A 210 -3.26 2.48 20.27
C ARG A 210 -4.76 2.73 20.45
#